data_AF-A0A2S9GEP7-F1
#
_entry.id   AF-A0A2S9GEP7-F1
#
_cell.length_a   1.000
_cell.length_b   1.000
_cell.length_c   1.000
_cell.angle_alpha   90.00
_cell.angle_beta   90.00
_cell.angle_gamma   90.00
#
_symmetry.space_group_name_H-M   'P 1'
#
loop_
_entity.id
_entity.type
_entity.pdbx_description
1 polymer ?
#
loop_
_entity_poly.entity_id
_entity_poly.type
_entity_poly.pdbx_seq_one_letter_code
_entity_poly.pdbx_strand_id
1 'polypeptide(L)'
;AEDLLQTPIAHAAETAFAMSGLTRAQMDMVSIYDCYTITVLLSLEDAGFCEKGKGMEFVSQHDLTFRGDFPLNTAGGQLGFGQAG
;
A
#
# COMPACT_ATOMS: atom_id res chain seq x y z
N ALA A 1 -3.68 0.76 -21.11
CA ALA A 1 -3.96 1.49 -19.86
C ALA A 1 -4.33 2.91 -20.26
N GLU A 2 -5.41 3.46 -19.69
CA GLU A 2 -5.85 4.84 -19.97
C GLU A 2 -4.91 5.88 -19.36
N ASP A 3 -4.28 5.54 -18.23
CA ASP A 3 -3.15 6.25 -17.63
C ASP A 3 -2.04 5.25 -17.26
N LEU A 4 -0.79 5.56 -17.63
CA LEU A 4 0.39 4.73 -17.31
C LEU A 4 0.94 5.03 -15.92
N LEU A 5 0.56 6.15 -15.32
CA LEU A 5 1.01 6.57 -14.00
C LEU A 5 0.14 5.94 -12.90
N GLN A 6 -1.01 5.39 -13.24
CA GLN A 6 -1.92 4.75 -12.31
C GLN A 6 -1.84 3.22 -12.42
N THR A 7 -1.53 2.57 -11.32
CA THR A 7 -1.47 1.10 -11.26
C THR A 7 -2.90 0.52 -11.15
N PRO A 8 -3.10 -0.76 -11.55
CA PRO A 8 -4.41 -1.41 -11.43
C PRO A 8 -4.97 -1.48 -10.01
N ILE A 9 -4.14 -1.26 -8.98
CA ILE A 9 -4.57 -1.31 -7.58
C ILE A 9 -5.61 -0.25 -7.25
N ALA A 10 -5.63 0.89 -7.96
CA ALA A 10 -6.60 1.96 -7.68
C ALA A 10 -8.04 1.46 -7.83
N HIS A 11 -8.33 0.78 -8.93
CA HIS A 11 -9.66 0.22 -9.17
C HIS A 11 -9.99 -0.92 -8.20
N ALA A 12 -9.01 -1.78 -7.90
CA ALA A 12 -9.19 -2.89 -6.97
C ALA A 12 -9.45 -2.39 -5.53
N ALA A 13 -8.70 -1.39 -5.08
CA ALA A 13 -8.85 -0.77 -3.77
C ALA A 13 -10.21 -0.09 -3.62
N GLU A 14 -10.62 0.74 -4.59
CA GLU A 14 -11.95 1.38 -4.56
C GLU A 14 -13.07 0.35 -4.47
N THR A 15 -12.97 -0.73 -5.25
CA THR A 15 -13.96 -1.81 -5.21
C THR A 15 -13.99 -2.47 -3.82
N ALA A 16 -12.84 -2.79 -3.24
CA ALA A 16 -12.77 -3.43 -1.93
C ALA A 16 -13.28 -2.54 -0.78
N PHE A 17 -12.95 -1.24 -0.80
CA PHE A 17 -13.45 -0.29 0.19
C PHE A 17 -14.96 -0.04 0.03
N ALA A 18 -15.47 0.08 -1.20
CA ALA A 18 -16.90 0.19 -1.46
C ALA A 18 -17.67 -1.05 -0.98
N MET A 19 -17.12 -2.26 -1.18
CA MET A 19 -17.72 -3.51 -0.73
C MET A 19 -17.75 -3.65 0.80
N SER A 20 -16.68 -3.23 1.48
CA SER A 20 -16.58 -3.35 2.94
C SER A 20 -17.31 -2.23 3.68
N GLY A 21 -17.53 -1.07 3.03
CA GLY A 21 -18.05 0.14 3.68
C GLY A 21 -17.07 0.76 4.69
N LEU A 22 -15.81 0.32 4.69
CA LEU A 22 -14.75 0.86 5.53
C LEU A 22 -14.00 1.97 4.80
N THR A 23 -13.33 2.81 5.58
CA THR A 23 -12.44 3.86 5.10
C THR A 23 -10.98 3.43 5.25
N ARG A 24 -10.07 4.08 4.50
CA ARG A 24 -8.63 3.81 4.58
C ARG A 24 -8.07 3.99 6.00
N ALA A 25 -8.58 4.99 6.72
CA ALA A 25 -8.18 5.29 8.10
C ALA A 25 -8.61 4.22 9.12
N GLN A 26 -9.46 3.26 8.73
CA GLN A 26 -9.88 2.15 9.58
C GLN A 26 -9.02 0.90 9.39
N MET A 27 -7.99 0.93 8.54
CA MET A 27 -7.08 -0.19 8.35
C MET A 27 -6.03 -0.22 9.46
N ASP A 28 -6.01 -1.31 10.23
CA ASP A 28 -5.04 -1.50 11.32
C ASP A 28 -3.63 -1.89 10.82
N MET A 29 -3.57 -2.48 9.62
CA MET A 29 -2.31 -2.81 8.93
C MET A 29 -2.52 -2.86 7.42
N VAL A 30 -1.43 -2.74 6.67
CA VAL A 30 -1.43 -2.87 5.22
C VAL A 30 -0.45 -3.96 4.81
N SER A 31 -0.91 -4.85 3.92
CA SER A 31 -0.08 -5.87 3.29
C SER A 31 -0.17 -5.72 1.79
N ILE A 32 0.91 -5.30 1.16
CA ILE A 32 0.96 -5.00 -0.27
C ILE A 32 2.08 -5.76 -0.95
N TYR A 33 1.82 -6.09 -2.22
CA TYR A 33 2.75 -6.77 -3.09
C TYR A 33 3.98 -5.90 -3.36
N ASP A 34 5.14 -6.37 -2.91
CA ASP A 34 6.38 -5.60 -2.81
C ASP A 34 7.54 -6.25 -3.58
N CYS A 35 7.30 -6.82 -4.77
CA CYS A 35 8.38 -7.42 -5.58
C CYS A 35 9.56 -6.45 -5.87
N TYR A 36 9.30 -5.14 -5.83
CA TYR A 36 10.31 -4.09 -5.75
C TYR A 36 9.85 -3.00 -4.78
N THR A 37 10.77 -2.30 -4.13
CA THR A 37 10.42 -1.23 -3.18
C THR A 37 9.57 -0.12 -3.80
N ILE A 38 9.71 0.16 -5.09
CA ILE A 38 8.90 1.16 -5.80
C ILE A 38 7.42 0.75 -5.91
N THR A 39 7.11 -0.55 -6.00
CA THR A 39 5.70 -1.00 -6.10
C THR A 39 4.93 -0.71 -4.83
N VAL A 40 5.62 -0.70 -3.69
CA VAL A 40 5.07 -0.31 -2.38
C VAL A 40 4.56 1.13 -2.44
N LEU A 41 5.41 2.06 -2.85
CA LEU A 41 5.06 3.49 -2.93
C LEU A 41 3.89 3.73 -3.89
N LEU A 42 3.97 3.19 -5.10
CA LEU A 42 2.91 3.33 -6.10
C LEU A 42 1.58 2.74 -5.59
N SER A 43 1.64 1.60 -4.89
CA SER A 43 0.45 0.96 -4.37
C SER A 43 -0.17 1.71 -3.18
N LEU A 44 0.63 2.30 -2.30
CA LEU A 44 0.13 3.15 -1.20
C LEU A 44 -0.58 4.39 -1.72
N GLU A 45 -0.01 5.03 -2.74
CA GLU A 45 -0.61 6.19 -3.40
C GLU A 45 -1.91 5.81 -4.11
N ASP A 46 -1.88 4.79 -4.97
CA ASP A 46 -3.04 4.42 -5.78
C ASP A 46 -4.15 3.75 -4.98
N ALA A 47 -3.85 3.08 -3.86
CA ALA A 47 -4.87 2.61 -2.92
C ALA A 47 -5.54 3.74 -2.12
N GLY A 48 -4.96 4.95 -2.16
CA GLY A 48 -5.49 6.15 -1.51
C GLY A 48 -5.11 6.29 -0.04
N PHE A 49 -4.02 5.66 0.41
CA PHE A 49 -3.47 5.92 1.76
C PHE A 49 -2.72 7.25 1.83
N CYS A 50 -2.18 7.70 0.69
CA CYS A 50 -1.56 9.01 0.53
C CYS A 50 -1.83 9.55 -0.88
N GLU A 51 -1.58 10.85 -1.08
CA GLU A 51 -1.75 11.47 -2.39
C GLU A 51 -0.72 10.98 -3.41
N LYS A 52 -1.09 11.01 -4.69
CA LYS A 52 -0.19 10.63 -5.78
C LYS A 52 1.08 11.50 -5.78
N GLY A 53 2.25 10.85 -5.87
CA GLY A 53 3.56 11.50 -5.77
C GLY A 53 4.00 11.86 -4.35
N LYS A 54 3.22 11.52 -3.31
CA LYS A 54 3.53 11.78 -1.90
C LYS A 54 3.96 10.54 -1.12
N GLY A 55 4.11 9.39 -1.78
CA GLY A 55 4.46 8.13 -1.12
C GLY A 55 5.75 8.20 -0.32
N MET A 56 6.78 8.88 -0.83
CA MET A 56 8.06 9.04 -0.10
C MET A 56 7.92 9.89 1.17
N GLU A 57 7.08 10.93 1.12
CA GLU A 57 6.79 11.76 2.29
C GLU A 57 6.03 10.94 3.34
N PHE A 58 5.00 10.21 2.90
CA PHE A 58 4.21 9.33 3.74
C PHE A 58 5.07 8.30 4.49
N VAL A 59 5.87 7.49 3.79
CA VAL A 59 6.71 6.47 4.43
C VAL A 59 7.80 7.05 5.33
N SER A 60 8.19 8.31 5.13
CA SER A 60 9.19 8.98 5.98
C SER A 60 8.58 9.56 7.26
N GLN A 61 7.27 9.79 7.27
CA GLN A 61 6.54 10.36 8.41
C GLN A 61 5.89 9.29 9.30
N HIS A 62 5.80 8.04 8.83
CA HIS A 62 5.18 6.94 9.55
C HIS A 62 6.22 5.88 10.00
N ASP A 63 5.95 5.24 11.13
CA ASP A 63 6.64 4.03 11.54
C ASP A 63 5.94 2.83 10.89
N LEU A 64 6.65 2.20 9.94
CA LEU A 64 6.14 1.08 9.15
C LEU A 64 6.32 -0.28 9.84
N THR A 65 6.95 -0.32 11.01
CA THR A 65 7.17 -1.57 11.75
C THR A 65 5.87 -2.09 12.36
N PHE A 66 5.88 -3.33 12.84
CA PHE A 66 4.71 -3.93 13.50
C PHE A 66 4.24 -3.21 14.78
N ARG A 67 5.04 -2.27 15.31
CA ARG A 67 4.72 -1.46 16.50
C ARG A 67 4.38 -0.01 16.15
N GLY A 68 4.51 0.35 14.88
CA GLY A 68 4.35 1.70 14.40
C GLY A 68 2.88 2.11 14.23
N ASP A 69 2.70 3.32 13.71
CA ASP A 69 1.39 3.91 13.44
C ASP A 69 0.84 3.51 12.06
N PHE A 70 1.68 2.95 11.18
CA PHE A 70 1.24 2.36 9.91
C PHE A 70 1.94 1.02 9.64
N PRO A 71 1.56 -0.07 10.35
CA PRO A 71 2.20 -1.37 10.15
C PRO A 71 2.09 -1.86 8.71
N LEU A 72 3.24 -2.05 8.05
CA LEU A 72 3.32 -2.42 6.64
C LEU A 72 4.10 -3.72 6.46
N ASN A 73 3.52 -4.71 5.78
CA ASN A 73 4.19 -5.97 5.44
C ASN A 73 4.88 -6.63 6.65
N THR A 74 4.22 -6.68 7.80
CA THR A 74 4.80 -7.11 9.09
C THR A 74 5.34 -8.55 9.11
N ALA A 75 4.88 -9.40 8.19
CA ALA A 75 5.43 -10.74 7.97
C ALA A 75 6.79 -10.76 7.26
N GLY A 76 7.26 -9.62 6.74
CA GLY A 76 8.50 -9.46 5.97
C GLY A 76 8.29 -9.15 4.48
N GLY A 77 7.05 -9.24 3.98
CA GLY A 77 6.74 -9.06 2.56
C GLY A 77 7.48 -10.04 1.65
N GLN A 78 7.40 -9.86 0.34
CA GLN A 78 8.13 -10.66 -0.63
C GLN A 78 9.63 -10.42 -0.58
N LEU A 79 10.04 -9.19 -0.26
CA LEU A 79 11.47 -8.84 -0.17
C LEU A 79 12.18 -9.51 0.99
N GLY A 80 11.51 -9.69 2.14
CA GLY A 80 12.11 -10.23 3.36
C GLY A 80 11.71 -11.67 3.67
N PHE A 81 10.43 -12.02 3.53
CA PHE A 81 9.95 -13.38 3.81
C PHE A 81 10.14 -14.31 2.60
N GLY A 82 9.87 -13.79 1.41
CA GLY A 82 10.06 -14.49 0.14
C GLY A 82 8.80 -14.53 -0.71
N GLN A 83 9.01 -14.85 -1.99
CA GLN A 83 7.96 -14.99 -2.99
C GLN A 83 8.04 -16.39 -3.59
N ALA A 84 7.04 -17.23 -3.32
CA ALA A 84 6.84 -18.44 -4.09
C ALA A 84 6.26 -18.02 -5.45
N GLY A 85 7.05 -18.24 -6.51
CA GLY A 85 6.71 -17.85 -7.89
C GLY A 85 5.48 -18.54 -8.44
#